data_AF-A0A3P1SFH8-F1
#
_entry.id   AF-A0A3P1SFH8-F1
#
_cell.length_a   1.000
_cell.length_b   1.000
_cell.length_c   1.000
_cell.angle_alpha   90.00
_cell.angle_beta   90.00
_cell.angle_gamma   90.00
#
_symmetry.space_group_name_H-M   'P 1'
#
loop_
_entity.id
_entity.type
_entity.pdbx_description
1 polymer ?
#
loop_
_entity_poly.entity_id
_entity_poly.type
_entity_poly.pdbx_seq_one_letter_code
_entity_poly.pdbx_strand_id
1 'polypeptide(L)'
;MHLGVILNRVFRTKDNPLFQYIVKHQNEINKLYFILPLEDLTDASEVKREYYYKVVKGFVNALDKNDIQPHIVTYEKLGELAEILTLSNVLVAKDIMSY
;
A
#
# COMPACT_ATOMS: atom_id res chain seq x y z
N MET A 1 2.02 -9.58 16.08
CA MET A 1 2.09 -9.69 14.60
C MET A 1 3.03 -8.63 14.01
N HIS A 2 3.85 -8.97 13.01
CA HIS A 2 4.52 -8.00 12.14
C HIS A 2 3.68 -7.84 10.86
N LEU A 3 2.95 -6.74 10.78
CA LEU A 3 1.94 -6.52 9.76
C LEU A 3 2.45 -5.60 8.66
N GLY A 4 2.46 -6.09 7.41
CA GLY A 4 2.57 -5.26 6.22
C GLY A 4 1.19 -4.92 5.67
N VAL A 5 0.94 -3.66 5.31
CA VAL A 5 -0.34 -3.20 4.75
C VAL A 5 -0.12 -2.70 3.33
N ILE A 6 -0.71 -3.39 2.35
CA ILE A 6 -0.58 -3.06 0.94
C ILE A 6 -1.61 -1.97 0.57
N LEU A 7 -1.12 -0.80 0.15
CA LEU A 7 -1.91 0.39 -0.16
C LEU A 7 -2.10 0.64 -1.68
N ASN A 8 -2.07 -0.42 -2.48
CA ASN A 8 -1.99 -0.36 -3.94
C ASN A 8 -3.29 0.00 -4.69
N ARG A 9 -4.44 -0.07 -4.02
CA ARG A 9 -5.75 -0.01 -4.68
C ARG A 9 -6.74 0.96 -4.05
N VAL A 10 -6.50 1.34 -2.80
CA VAL A 10 -7.34 2.28 -2.04
C VAL A 10 -6.50 3.52 -1.76
N PHE A 11 -6.27 4.32 -2.80
CA PHE A 11 -5.53 5.59 -2.74
C PHE A 11 -6.33 6.70 -2.02
N ARG A 12 -6.90 6.38 -0.87
CA ARG A 12 -7.63 7.30 0.01
C ARG A 12 -7.30 7.00 1.46
N THR A 13 -7.21 8.05 2.25
CA THR A 13 -7.00 7.94 3.70
C THR A 13 -8.31 7.88 4.46
N LYS A 14 -9.31 8.61 4.00
CA LYS A 14 -10.66 8.63 4.56
C LYS A 14 -11.43 7.35 4.20
N ASP A 15 -12.19 6.83 5.16
CA ASP A 15 -13.06 5.65 5.00
C ASP A 15 -12.31 4.45 4.36
N ASN A 16 -11.04 4.28 4.74
CA ASN A 16 -10.21 3.18 4.29
C ASN A 16 -10.38 1.98 5.22
N PRO A 17 -10.94 0.85 4.75
CA PRO A 17 -11.19 -0.32 5.59
C PRO A 17 -9.91 -0.95 6.14
N LEU A 18 -8.77 -0.75 5.47
CA LEU A 18 -7.47 -1.22 5.96
C LEU A 18 -7.09 -0.50 7.25
N PHE A 19 -7.30 0.82 7.31
CA PHE A 19 -7.02 1.61 8.52
C PHE A 19 -7.99 1.27 9.65
N GLN A 20 -9.26 1.03 9.34
CA GLN A 20 -10.23 0.56 10.33
C GLN A 20 -9.83 -0.81 10.91
N TYR A 21 -9.34 -1.73 10.07
CA TYR A 21 -8.84 -3.02 10.53
C TYR A 21 -7.66 -2.87 11.50
N ILE A 22 -6.70 -2.00 11.16
CA ILE A 22 -5.51 -1.74 12.00
C ILE A 22 -5.93 -1.22 13.37
N VAL A 23 -6.81 -0.21 13.41
CA VAL A 23 -7.29 0.36 14.68
C VAL A 23 -8.00 -0.70 15.53
N LYS A 24 -8.82 -1.56 14.91
CA LYS A 24 -9.55 -2.63 15.61
C LYS A 24 -8.64 -3.70 16.22
N HIS A 25 -7.49 -3.99 15.60
CA HIS A 25 -6.58 -5.07 16.01
C HIS A 25 -5.23 -4.55 16.52
N GLN A 26 -5.15 -3.27 16.92
CA GLN A 26 -3.90 -2.62 17.33
C GLN A 26 -3.14 -3.38 18.43
N ASN A 27 -3.84 -4.02 19.35
CA ASN A 27 -3.25 -4.77 20.46
C ASN A 27 -2.55 -6.06 20.01
N GLU A 28 -2.83 -6.55 18.80
CA GLU A 28 -2.25 -7.75 18.21
C GLU A 28 -1.06 -7.42 17.29
N ILE A 29 -0.87 -6.14 16.97
CA ILE A 29 0.14 -5.63 16.04
C ILE A 29 1.37 -5.16 16.83
N ASN A 30 2.48 -5.86 16.67
CA ASN A 30 3.76 -5.52 17.31
C ASN A 30 4.56 -4.53 16.46
N LYS A 31 4.50 -4.69 15.15
CA LYS A 31 5.12 -3.79 14.16
C LYS A 31 4.17 -3.61 12.98
N LEU A 32 4.08 -2.39 12.48
CA LEU A 32 3.21 -2.01 11.37
C LEU A 32 4.03 -1.33 10.28
N TYR A 33 3.88 -1.82 9.05
CA TYR A 33 4.56 -1.27 7.87
C TYR A 33 3.53 -1.00 6.78
N PHE A 34 3.49 0.24 6.29
CA PHE A 34 2.71 0.58 5.11
C PHE A 34 3.56 0.36 3.86
N ILE A 35 2.99 -0.27 2.85
CA ILE A 35 3.70 -0.65 1.63
C ILE A 35 2.86 -0.20 0.44
N LEU A 36 3.49 0.55 -0.46
CA LEU A 36 2.88 1.07 -1.67
C LEU A 36 3.60 0.47 -2.88
N PRO A 37 3.15 -0.70 -3.38
CA PRO A 37 3.73 -1.24 -4.60
C PRO A 37 3.29 -0.42 -5.81
N LEU A 38 4.25 -0.10 -6.67
CA LEU A 38 4.05 0.58 -7.93
C LEU A 38 3.78 -0.44 -9.03
N GLU A 39 2.75 -0.19 -9.81
CA GLU A 39 2.42 -0.96 -11.02
C GLU A 39 3.51 -0.76 -12.07
N ASP A 40 3.89 -1.85 -12.75
CA ASP A 40 4.67 -1.73 -13.98
C ASP A 40 3.74 -1.24 -15.10
N LEU A 41 4.07 -0.08 -15.65
CA LEU A 41 3.29 0.58 -16.69
C LEU A 41 4.09 0.75 -17.98
N THR A 42 5.14 -0.04 -18.18
CA THR A 42 5.98 0.00 -19.38
C THR A 42 5.13 -0.16 -20.65
N ASP A 43 4.17 -1.07 -20.64
CA ASP A 43 3.25 -1.34 -21.76
C ASP A 43 2.00 -0.44 -21.79
N ALA A 44 1.86 0.51 -20.85
CA ALA A 44 0.71 1.41 -20.81
C ALA A 44 0.88 2.61 -21.77
N SER A 45 -0.22 3.26 -22.14
CA SER A 45 -0.15 4.56 -22.82
C SER A 45 0.45 5.63 -21.90
N GLU A 46 1.07 6.65 -22.50
CA GLU A 46 1.63 7.80 -21.77
C GLU A 46 0.58 8.45 -20.85
N VAL A 47 -0.62 8.71 -21.37
CA VAL A 47 -1.73 9.29 -20.61
C VAL A 47 -2.09 8.44 -19.39
N LYS A 48 -2.09 7.10 -19.52
CA LYS A 48 -2.38 6.18 -18.41
C LYS A 48 -1.25 6.21 -17.35
N ARG A 49 0.01 6.26 -17.79
CA ARG A 49 1.17 6.39 -16.90
C ARG A 49 1.12 7.69 -16.10
N GLU A 50 0.96 8.82 -16.79
CA GLU A 50 0.91 10.14 -16.15
C GLU A 50 -0.23 10.22 -15.14
N TYR A 51 -1.41 9.73 -15.53
CA TYR A 51 -2.56 9.69 -14.63
C TYR A 51 -2.26 8.85 -13.37
N TYR A 52 -1.70 7.65 -13.54
CA TYR A 52 -1.34 6.78 -12.41
C TYR A 52 -0.37 7.47 -11.46
N TYR A 53 0.75 8.02 -11.97
CA TYR A 53 1.74 8.67 -11.12
C TYR A 53 1.20 9.94 -10.46
N LYS A 54 0.30 10.67 -11.11
CA LYS A 54 -0.40 11.81 -10.52
C LYS A 54 -1.26 11.37 -9.32
N VAL A 55 -2.02 10.28 -9.46
CA VAL A 55 -2.84 9.72 -8.37
C VAL A 55 -1.96 9.21 -7.23
N VAL A 56 -0.92 8.43 -7.53
CA VAL A 56 0.04 7.92 -6.54
C VAL A 56 0.69 9.07 -5.77
N LYS A 57 1.19 10.10 -6.45
CA LYS A 57 1.78 11.28 -5.81
C LYS A 57 0.78 11.99 -4.90
N GLY A 58 -0.45 12.16 -5.36
CA GLY A 58 -1.53 12.75 -4.55
C GLY A 58 -1.80 11.95 -3.28
N PHE A 59 -1.76 10.62 -3.37
CA PHE A 59 -1.97 9.74 -2.22
C PHE A 59 -0.79 9.74 -1.26
N VAL A 60 0.45 9.66 -1.76
CA VAL A 60 1.66 9.77 -0.91
C VAL A 60 1.65 11.09 -0.14
N ASN A 61 1.32 12.20 -0.80
CA ASN A 61 1.17 13.50 -0.12
C ASN A 61 0.06 13.49 0.94
N ALA A 62 -1.02 12.73 0.74
CA ALA A 62 -2.08 12.60 1.72
C ALA A 62 -1.64 11.75 2.92
N LEU A 63 -0.84 10.71 2.70
CA LEU A 63 -0.24 9.90 3.78
C LEU A 63 0.76 10.71 4.60
N ASP A 64 1.63 11.47 3.92
CA ASP A 64 2.64 12.32 4.57
C ASP A 64 2.01 13.38 5.49
N LYS A 65 0.89 13.98 5.08
CA LYS A 65 0.09 14.88 5.94
C LYS A 65 -0.49 14.22 7.20
N ASN A 66 -0.48 12.90 7.28
CA ASN A 66 -0.91 12.11 8.44
C ASN A 66 0.29 11.39 9.11
N ASP A 67 1.52 11.83 8.83
CA ASP A 67 2.76 11.23 9.35
C ASP A 67 2.94 9.74 8.98
N ILE A 68 2.36 9.33 7.85
CA ILE A 68 2.48 7.96 7.33
C ILE A 68 3.47 7.96 6.16
N GLN A 69 4.61 7.30 6.34
CA GLN A 69 5.62 7.11 5.30
C GLN A 69 5.61 5.65 4.82
N PRO A 70 5.04 5.36 3.64
CA PRO A 70 5.01 4.00 3.13
C PRO A 70 6.36 3.59 2.51
N HIS A 71 6.68 2.30 2.57
CA HIS A 71 7.69 1.69 1.72
C HIS A 71 7.17 1.63 0.28
N ILE A 72 7.75 2.45 -0.60
CA ILE A 72 7.41 2.46 -2.02
C ILE A 72 8.34 1.49 -2.75
N VAL A 73 7.77 0.46 -3.38
CA VAL A 73 8.54 -0.62 -4.05
C VAL A 73 7.85 -1.03 -5.35
N THR A 74 8.52 -1.79 -6.23
CA THR A 74 7.85 -2.48 -7.34
C THR A 74 7.28 -3.83 -6.88
N TYR A 75 6.24 -4.35 -7.55
CA TYR A 75 5.62 -5.63 -7.15
C TYR A 75 6.62 -6.79 -7.09
N GLU A 76 7.59 -6.84 -8.00
CA GLU A 76 8.66 -7.83 -8.05
C GLU A 76 9.53 -7.84 -6.77
N LYS A 77 9.61 -6.71 -6.06
CA LYS A 77 10.40 -6.52 -4.84
C LYS A 77 9.61 -6.76 -3.54
N LEU A 78 8.32 -7.11 -3.63
CA LEU A 78 7.50 -7.33 -2.45
C LEU A 78 7.97 -8.51 -1.60
N GLY A 79 8.43 -9.61 -2.23
CA GLY A 79 8.96 -10.77 -1.51
C GLY A 79 10.20 -10.41 -0.70
N GLU A 80 11.18 -9.78 -1.34
CA GLU A 80 12.41 -9.29 -0.70
C GLU A 80 12.10 -8.32 0.45
N LEU A 81 11.20 -7.35 0.23
CA LEU A 81 10.78 -6.42 1.27
C LEU A 81 10.12 -7.15 2.45
N ALA A 82 9.28 -8.15 2.19
CA ALA A 82 8.60 -8.91 3.24
C ALA A 82 9.59 -9.66 4.13
N GLU A 83 10.65 -10.22 3.54
CA GLU A 83 11.75 -10.86 4.28
C GLU A 83 12.55 -9.84 5.11
N ILE A 84 12.96 -8.72 4.50
CA ILE A 84 13.70 -7.63 5.18
C ILE A 84 12.92 -7.09 6.38
N LEU A 85 11.62 -6.86 6.22
CA LEU A 85 10.75 -6.36 7.28
C LEU A 85 10.31 -7.45 8.25
N THR A 86 10.68 -8.72 8.02
CA THR A 86 10.28 -9.88 8.81
C THR A 86 8.76 -9.96 9.00
N LEU A 87 8.01 -9.72 7.91
CA LEU A 87 6.54 -9.69 7.96
C LEU A 87 6.02 -11.09 8.29
N SER A 88 5.15 -11.17 9.31
CA SER A 88 4.43 -12.41 9.62
C SER A 88 3.08 -12.47 8.90
N ASN A 89 2.52 -11.30 8.58
CA ASN A 89 1.19 -11.18 7.99
C ASN A 89 1.15 -9.99 7.01
N VAL A 90 0.31 -10.12 5.99
CA VAL A 90 0.05 -9.06 5.02
C VAL A 90 -1.45 -8.79 4.97
N LEU A 91 -1.81 -7.53 5.11
CA LEU A 91 -3.17 -7.01 4.94
C LEU A 91 -3.26 -6.33 3.59
N VAL A 92 -4.22 -6.75 2.77
CA VAL A 92 -4.50 -6.17 1.46
C VAL A 92 -6.00 -5.99 1.30
N ALA A 93 -6.42 -4.96 0.58
CA ALA A 93 -7.84 -4.80 0.24
C ALA A 93 -8.27 -5.94 -0.68
N LYS A 94 -9.41 -6.58 -0.38
CA LYS A 94 -10.00 -7.57 -1.28
C LYS A 94 -10.32 -6.90 -2.61
N ASP A 95 -9.72 -7.42 -3.68
CA ASP A 95 -10.04 -7.00 -5.03
C ASP A 95 -11.37 -7.63 -5.48
N ILE A 96 -12.22 -6.84 -6.11
CA ILE A 96 -13.48 -7.31 -6.72
C ILE A 96 -13.43 -7.21 -8.25
N MET A 97 -12.32 -6.78 -8.85
CA MET A 97 -12.12 -6.93 -10.28
C MET A 97 -11.75 -8.39 -10.58
N SER A 98 -12.75 -9.18 -10.97
CA SER A 98 -12.53 -10.35 -11.81
C SER A 98 -11.82 -9.88 -13.07
N TYR A 99 -10.66 -10.46 -13.37
CA TYR A 99 -10.19 -10.53 -14.76
C TYR A 99 -11.17 -11.36 -15.58
#